data_AF-A0A1G2HZJ8-F1
#
_entry.id   AF-A0A1G2HZJ8-F1
#
_cell.length_a   1.000
_cell.length_b   1.000
_cell.length_c   1.000
_cell.angle_alpha   90.00
_cell.angle_beta   90.00
_cell.angle_gamma   90.00
#
_symmetry.space_group_name_H-M   'P 1'
#
loop_
_entity.id
_entity.type
_entity.pdbx_description
1 polymer ?
#
loop_
_entity_poly.entity_id
_entity_poly.type
_entity_poly.pdbx_seq_one_letter_code
_entity_poly.pdbx_strand_id
1 'polypeptide(L)'
;MNYKISLPWFIFIAITIGVAIFSSVFFFFLKIDLSNSVFNYYYTKPAIDKLDNTVNSKDSLSNNKSDVSLNSPEAVKDEKPAVTPPKVSLEDTIVSPVVVNTPPVTNDTTLLSIRLQIPKISIDGAIHSVGLTSDGAMGPPSGPNGLGWYELGPWPGEIGSAVIDGHFGTWKNGQGSIFDNLYKLKKGDLIYIKNDDGSLTTFVVRELKSYSPTDDASEVFISDDGKSHLNLITCTGDWVSQDKTYTNRLVVFTDLVNYQ
;
A
#
# COMPACT_ATOMS: atom_id res chain seq x y z
N MET A 1 -1.70 66.07 51.58
CA MET A 1 -2.17 64.87 52.30
C MET A 1 -1.98 63.68 51.38
N ASN A 2 -1.00 62.83 51.69
CA ASN A 2 -0.65 61.63 50.94
C ASN A 2 -1.35 60.43 51.57
N TYR A 3 -2.20 59.73 50.83
CA TYR A 3 -2.71 58.42 51.26
C TYR A 3 -2.04 57.33 50.44
N LYS A 4 -1.01 56.73 51.05
CA LYS A 4 -0.49 55.40 50.69
C LYS A 4 -1.57 54.38 51.05
N ILE A 5 -2.05 53.64 50.06
CA ILE A 5 -2.88 52.45 50.31
C ILE A 5 -1.96 51.23 50.20
N SER A 6 -1.81 50.59 51.35
CA SER A 6 -1.10 49.33 51.59
C SER A 6 -1.90 48.16 51.01
N LEU A 7 -1.30 47.39 50.10
CA LEU A 7 -1.78 46.07 49.69
C LEU A 7 -1.41 45.03 50.75
N PRO A 8 -2.36 44.21 51.27
CA PRO A 8 -1.99 43.00 51.99
C PRO A 8 -1.77 41.84 51.02
N TRP A 9 -0.59 41.25 51.13
CA TRP A 9 -0.23 39.93 50.62
C TRP A 9 -1.08 38.85 51.30
N PHE A 10 -1.92 38.14 50.55
CA PHE A 10 -2.16 36.71 50.81
C PHE A 10 -2.40 35.96 49.49
N ILE A 11 -1.75 34.80 49.48
CA ILE A 11 -1.52 33.86 48.41
C ILE A 11 -2.80 33.09 48.11
N PHE A 12 -3.28 33.13 46.87
CA PHE A 12 -3.93 31.99 46.23
C PHE A 12 -3.39 31.89 44.81
N ILE A 13 -2.32 31.13 44.65
CA ILE A 13 -1.93 30.55 43.37
C ILE A 13 -3.02 29.53 43.04
N ALA A 14 -4.07 29.97 42.36
CA ALA A 14 -4.89 29.07 41.57
C ALA A 14 -4.08 28.77 40.31
N ILE A 15 -3.34 27.65 40.32
CA ILE A 15 -2.94 26.98 39.09
C ILE A 15 -4.23 26.47 38.47
N THR A 16 -4.91 27.34 37.71
CA THR A 16 -5.87 26.89 36.73
C THR A 16 -5.03 26.29 35.62
N ILE A 17 -4.92 24.97 35.69
CA ILE A 17 -4.46 24.12 34.59
C ILE A 17 -5.42 24.41 33.44
N GLY A 18 -5.09 25.39 32.61
CA GLY A 18 -5.63 25.53 31.26
C GLY A 18 -5.05 24.39 30.43
N VAL A 19 -5.52 23.17 30.69
CA VAL A 19 -5.37 22.07 29.74
C VAL A 19 -5.96 22.58 28.44
N ALA A 20 -5.13 22.65 27.41
CA ALA A 20 -5.56 22.90 26.06
C ALA A 20 -6.58 21.83 25.65
N ILE A 21 -7.86 22.09 25.89
CA ILE A 21 -8.96 21.32 25.28
C ILE A 21 -9.21 21.91 23.90
N PHE A 22 -8.21 21.76 23.03
CA PHE A 22 -8.31 22.08 21.61
C PHE A 22 -7.73 20.93 20.80
N SER A 23 -8.20 19.71 21.07
CA SER A 23 -7.90 18.56 20.21
C SER A 23 -8.88 17.44 20.52
N SER A 24 -9.99 17.35 19.77
CA SER A 24 -10.70 16.08 19.54
C SER A 24 -11.90 16.25 18.59
N VAL A 25 -11.80 17.15 17.61
CA VAL A 25 -12.89 17.40 16.66
C VAL A 25 -12.33 17.21 15.27
N PHE A 26 -12.22 15.95 14.81
CA PHE A 26 -12.37 15.61 13.38
C PHE A 26 -12.11 14.14 13.00
N PHE A 27 -11.48 13.30 13.83
CA PHE A 27 -10.84 12.10 13.27
C PHE A 27 -11.32 10.84 13.95
N PHE A 28 -12.21 10.14 13.27
CA PHE A 28 -12.47 8.73 13.50
C PHE A 28 -12.21 8.00 12.17
N PHE A 29 -10.99 8.10 11.66
CA PHE A 29 -10.57 7.17 10.62
C PHE A 29 -10.39 5.82 11.30
N LEU A 30 -11.02 4.79 10.72
CA LEU A 30 -10.91 3.37 11.05
C LEU A 30 -10.06 3.08 12.30
N LYS A 31 -10.69 2.82 13.45
CA LYS A 31 -9.98 2.35 14.67
C LYS A 31 -9.48 0.92 14.47
N ILE A 32 -8.64 0.72 13.46
CA ILE A 32 -7.65 -0.33 13.53
C ILE A 32 -6.61 0.26 14.46
N ASP A 33 -6.30 -0.44 15.56
CA ASP A 33 -5.08 -0.14 16.31
C ASP A 33 -3.88 -0.47 15.41
N LEU A 34 -3.53 0.48 14.53
CA LEU A 34 -2.40 0.36 13.60
C LEU A 34 -1.07 0.37 14.38
N SER A 35 -1.09 0.82 15.64
CA SER A 35 0.12 0.98 16.46
C SER A 35 0.79 -0.34 16.82
N ASN A 36 0.06 -1.45 16.86
CA ASN A 36 0.60 -2.75 17.24
C ASN A 36 0.61 -3.76 16.09
N SER A 37 -0.48 -3.90 15.33
CA SER A 37 -0.58 -4.96 14.31
C SER A 37 0.06 -4.57 12.97
N VAL A 38 -0.22 -3.37 12.47
CA VAL A 38 0.36 -2.88 11.20
C VAL A 38 1.79 -2.39 11.39
N PHE A 39 2.06 -1.71 12.51
CA PHE A 39 3.43 -1.34 12.88
C PHE A 39 4.34 -2.56 12.94
N ASN A 40 3.98 -3.62 13.68
CA ASN A 40 4.82 -4.83 13.71
C ASN A 40 4.92 -5.49 12.33
N TYR A 41 3.85 -5.53 11.54
CA TYR A 41 3.88 -6.14 10.21
C TYR A 41 4.92 -5.49 9.29
N TYR A 42 5.02 -4.16 9.26
CA TYR A 42 5.98 -3.46 8.41
C TYR A 42 7.35 -3.21 9.06
N TYR A 43 7.44 -3.08 10.39
CA TYR A 43 8.70 -2.79 11.10
C TYR A 43 9.44 -4.02 11.66
N THR A 44 8.79 -5.18 11.79
CA THR A 44 9.43 -6.41 12.29
C THR A 44 9.61 -7.49 11.23
N LYS A 45 9.12 -7.27 10.01
CA LYS A 45 9.43 -8.14 8.87
C LYS A 45 10.93 -8.04 8.60
N PRO A 46 11.70 -9.14 8.65
CA PRO A 46 13.09 -9.14 8.24
C PRO A 46 13.15 -8.59 6.82
N ALA A 47 14.04 -7.63 6.57
CA ALA A 47 14.46 -7.33 5.21
C ALA A 47 14.83 -8.68 4.57
N ILE A 48 14.12 -9.10 3.52
CA ILE A 48 14.48 -10.32 2.80
C ILE A 48 15.94 -10.12 2.38
N ASP A 49 16.81 -10.99 2.91
CA ASP A 49 18.26 -10.87 2.75
C ASP A 49 18.62 -10.69 1.28
N LYS A 50 19.41 -9.65 1.02
CA LYS A 50 20.17 -9.52 -0.23
C LYS A 50 21.04 -10.77 -0.33
N LEU A 51 20.68 -11.69 -1.23
CA LEU A 51 21.48 -12.87 -1.48
C LEU A 51 22.88 -12.43 -1.96
N ASP A 52 23.85 -12.67 -1.10
CA ASP A 52 25.26 -12.35 -1.27
C ASP A 52 25.85 -13.23 -2.38
N ASN A 53 25.99 -12.69 -3.59
CA ASN A 53 26.73 -13.34 -4.67
C ASN A 53 28.23 -13.07 -4.51
N THR A 54 28.84 -13.65 -3.48
CA THR A 54 30.30 -13.80 -3.44
C THR A 54 30.69 -15.18 -3.96
N VAL A 55 31.24 -15.16 -5.17
CA VAL A 55 32.02 -16.21 -5.79
C VAL A 55 33.03 -16.79 -4.79
N ASN A 56 32.99 -18.10 -4.59
CA ASN A 56 34.18 -18.84 -4.21
C ASN A 56 34.29 -20.07 -5.13
N SER A 57 35.08 -19.91 -6.19
CA SER A 57 35.67 -21.04 -6.87
C SER A 57 36.81 -21.56 -6.01
N LYS A 58 36.77 -22.85 -5.68
CA LYS A 58 37.90 -23.80 -5.78
C LYS A 58 37.57 -25.09 -5.05
N ASP A 59 38.07 -26.16 -5.68
CA ASP A 59 38.29 -27.50 -5.15
C ASP A 59 36.99 -28.33 -4.97
N SER A 60 36.86 -29.56 -5.47
CA SER A 60 37.86 -30.55 -5.85
C SER A 60 37.18 -31.71 -6.60
N LEU A 61 37.99 -32.39 -7.40
CA LEU A 61 37.72 -33.67 -8.06
C LEU A 61 37.22 -34.74 -7.07
N SER A 62 36.44 -35.72 -7.57
CA SER A 62 36.78 -37.16 -7.51
C SER A 62 35.55 -38.08 -7.37
N ASN A 63 35.29 -38.82 -8.45
CA ASN A 63 35.09 -40.28 -8.53
C ASN A 63 34.06 -41.00 -7.64
N ASN A 64 33.09 -41.66 -8.30
CA ASN A 64 32.86 -43.13 -8.34
C ASN A 64 31.48 -43.36 -8.99
N LYS A 65 31.31 -43.99 -10.15
CA LYS A 65 31.59 -45.37 -10.60
C LYS A 65 30.99 -46.46 -9.71
N SER A 66 29.93 -47.10 -10.25
CA SER A 66 29.56 -48.53 -10.20
C SER A 66 28.05 -48.66 -10.45
N ASP A 67 27.44 -49.62 -11.15
CA ASP A 67 27.84 -50.72 -12.03
C ASP A 67 26.50 -51.33 -12.58
N VAL A 68 26.50 -51.78 -13.85
CA VAL A 68 26.07 -53.11 -14.38
C VAL A 68 24.74 -53.71 -13.82
N SER A 69 23.70 -54.13 -14.57
CA SER A 69 23.68 -55.21 -15.59
C SER A 69 22.28 -55.52 -16.19
N LEU A 70 22.24 -55.73 -17.51
CA LEU A 70 21.62 -56.79 -18.35
C LEU A 70 20.25 -57.47 -18.03
N ASN A 71 19.35 -57.47 -19.03
CA ASN A 71 18.85 -58.64 -19.81
C ASN A 71 17.78 -58.17 -20.84
N SER A 72 17.98 -58.22 -22.17
CA SER A 72 17.78 -59.34 -23.16
C SER A 72 16.29 -59.62 -23.53
N PRO A 73 15.95 -60.15 -24.73
CA PRO A 73 15.35 -59.36 -25.82
C PRO A 73 14.04 -59.97 -26.37
N GLU A 74 13.24 -59.20 -27.11
CA GLU A 74 12.24 -59.80 -28.01
C GLU A 74 12.01 -58.93 -29.25
N ALA A 75 11.95 -59.60 -30.40
CA ALA A 75 11.98 -59.04 -31.74
C ALA A 75 10.59 -59.05 -32.36
N VAL A 76 10.21 -57.95 -33.04
CA VAL A 76 9.21 -57.98 -34.12
C VAL A 76 9.68 -57.06 -35.25
N LYS A 77 9.61 -57.61 -36.46
CA LYS A 77 10.05 -57.03 -37.74
C LYS A 77 8.94 -56.16 -38.37
N ASP A 78 9.40 -55.31 -39.30
CA ASP A 78 8.70 -54.69 -40.44
C ASP A 78 8.50 -53.16 -40.35
N GLU A 79 9.41 -52.37 -40.97
CA GLU A 79 9.04 -51.34 -41.97
C GLU A 79 10.24 -50.61 -42.63
N LYS A 80 10.17 -50.50 -43.97
CA LYS A 80 10.60 -49.46 -44.95
C LYS A 80 11.90 -48.60 -44.81
N PRO A 81 12.44 -48.10 -45.96
CA PRO A 81 13.83 -47.68 -46.08
C PRO A 81 14.17 -46.31 -45.48
N ALA A 82 15.45 -46.21 -45.14
CA ALA A 82 16.14 -45.10 -44.50
C ALA A 82 15.86 -43.72 -45.12
N VAL A 83 15.31 -42.84 -44.28
CA VAL A 83 15.51 -41.39 -44.37
C VAL A 83 16.31 -41.00 -43.14
N THR A 84 17.54 -40.55 -43.34
CA THR A 84 18.40 -40.06 -42.26
C THR A 84 17.76 -38.81 -41.63
N PRO A 85 17.46 -38.81 -40.32
CA PRO A 85 17.05 -37.59 -39.64
C PRO A 85 18.25 -36.62 -39.58
N PRO A 86 18.03 -35.30 -39.72
CA PRO A 86 19.08 -34.34 -39.46
C PRO A 86 19.48 -34.45 -37.98
N LYS A 87 20.78 -34.53 -37.73
CA LYS A 87 21.38 -34.43 -36.40
C LYS A 87 21.11 -33.01 -35.88
N VAL A 88 19.99 -32.82 -35.19
CA VAL A 88 19.72 -31.60 -34.43
C VAL A 88 20.64 -31.64 -33.22
N SER A 89 21.64 -30.77 -33.25
CA SER A 89 22.50 -30.45 -32.11
C SER A 89 21.61 -29.96 -30.97
N LEU A 90 21.72 -30.59 -29.80
CA LEU A 90 21.26 -29.99 -28.55
C LEU A 90 22.23 -28.88 -28.21
N GLU A 91 22.10 -27.73 -28.88
CA GLU A 91 22.66 -26.48 -28.41
C GLU A 91 21.76 -25.98 -27.29
N ASP A 92 22.35 -26.08 -26.10
CA ASP A 92 21.96 -25.53 -24.82
C ASP A 92 21.36 -24.12 -24.99
N THR A 93 20.03 -24.06 -25.10
CA THR A 93 19.30 -22.79 -25.01
C THR A 93 19.27 -22.44 -23.54
N ILE A 94 20.32 -21.75 -23.09
CA ILE A 94 20.33 -21.07 -21.81
C ILE A 94 19.22 -20.02 -21.87
N VAL A 95 18.06 -20.35 -21.31
CA VAL A 95 16.97 -19.40 -21.11
C VAL A 95 17.49 -18.38 -20.10
N SER A 96 17.83 -17.18 -20.56
CA SER A 96 18.16 -16.06 -19.70
C SER A 96 17.08 -15.92 -18.61
N PRO A 97 17.45 -15.74 -17.33
CA PRO A 97 16.46 -15.53 -16.30
C PRO A 97 15.64 -14.30 -16.66
N VAL A 98 14.31 -14.45 -16.66
CA VAL A 98 13.37 -13.32 -16.73
C VAL A 98 13.66 -12.47 -15.50
N VAL A 99 14.36 -11.35 -15.70
CA VAL A 99 14.54 -10.33 -14.68
C VAL A 99 13.15 -9.76 -14.42
N VAL A 100 12.54 -10.17 -13.31
CA VAL A 100 11.42 -9.46 -12.72
C VAL A 100 12.00 -8.10 -12.32
N ASN A 101 11.81 -7.10 -13.18
CA ASN A 101 12.17 -5.72 -12.89
C ASN A 101 11.30 -5.26 -11.73
N THR A 102 11.78 -5.47 -10.51
CA THR A 102 11.31 -4.73 -9.34
C THR A 102 11.64 -3.26 -9.60
N PRO A 103 10.69 -2.32 -9.47
CA PRO A 103 10.98 -0.91 -9.66
C PRO A 103 12.13 -0.51 -8.73
N PRO A 104 13.07 0.34 -9.20
CA PRO A 104 14.18 0.77 -8.39
C PRO A 104 13.66 1.53 -7.17
N VAL A 105 14.02 1.07 -5.97
CA VAL A 105 13.85 1.84 -4.73
C VAL A 105 14.85 2.99 -4.79
N THR A 106 14.45 4.09 -5.42
CA THR A 106 15.23 5.33 -5.41
C THR A 106 14.83 6.13 -4.18
N ASN A 107 15.70 6.09 -3.16
CA ASN A 107 15.67 7.04 -2.04
C ASN A 107 16.15 8.43 -2.51
N ASP A 108 15.45 9.02 -3.48
CA ASP A 108 15.65 10.42 -3.85
C ASP A 108 14.55 11.26 -3.16
N THR A 109 14.94 12.04 -2.15
CA THR A 109 14.05 12.93 -1.39
C THR A 109 13.83 14.26 -2.14
N THR A 110 13.79 14.24 -3.46
CA THR A 110 12.97 15.18 -4.19
C THR A 110 11.52 14.77 -3.92
N LEU A 111 10.70 15.68 -3.39
CA LEU A 111 9.28 15.42 -3.12
C LEU A 111 8.57 15.21 -4.47
N LEU A 112 8.70 14.01 -5.06
CA LEU A 112 8.01 13.65 -6.27
C LEU A 112 6.51 13.74 -5.94
N SER A 113 5.88 14.80 -6.45
CA SER A 113 4.47 15.06 -6.20
C SER A 113 3.67 14.09 -7.05
N ILE A 114 3.32 12.94 -6.49
CA ILE A 114 2.45 11.98 -7.18
C ILE A 114 1.00 12.46 -7.18
N ARG A 115 0.25 12.05 -8.20
CA ARG A 115 -1.17 12.38 -8.37
C ARG A 115 -2.00 11.13 -8.54
N LEU A 116 -3.16 11.11 -7.89
CA LEU A 116 -4.20 10.11 -8.13
C LEU A 116 -5.07 10.57 -9.30
N GLN A 117 -5.24 9.72 -10.30
CA GLN A 117 -6.17 9.95 -11.40
C GLN A 117 -7.19 8.83 -11.50
N ILE A 118 -8.47 9.19 -11.53
CA ILE A 118 -9.59 8.27 -11.74
C ILE A 118 -10.57 8.93 -12.73
N PRO A 119 -10.33 8.79 -14.04
CA PRO A 119 -11.08 9.51 -15.08
C PRO A 119 -12.59 9.29 -15.00
N LYS A 120 -13.02 8.07 -14.64
CA LYS A 120 -14.45 7.71 -14.56
C LYS A 120 -15.26 8.57 -13.59
N ILE A 121 -14.61 9.08 -12.55
CA ILE A 121 -15.23 9.92 -11.52
C ILE A 121 -14.57 11.31 -11.44
N SER A 122 -13.85 11.70 -12.50
CA SER A 122 -13.23 13.03 -12.67
C SER A 122 -12.29 13.43 -11.53
N ILE A 123 -11.55 12.46 -10.97
CA ILE A 123 -10.52 12.75 -9.97
C ILE A 123 -9.18 12.94 -10.66
N ASP A 124 -8.53 14.06 -10.34
CA ASP A 124 -7.13 14.34 -10.62
C ASP A 124 -6.59 15.22 -9.47
N GLY A 125 -5.93 14.60 -8.49
CA GLY A 125 -5.52 15.27 -7.25
C GLY A 125 -4.09 14.93 -6.84
N ALA A 126 -3.40 15.90 -6.24
CA ALA A 126 -2.09 15.67 -5.62
C ALA A 126 -2.27 14.85 -4.33
N ILE A 127 -1.34 13.93 -4.09
CA ILE A 127 -1.31 13.11 -2.90
C ILE A 127 -0.26 13.68 -1.95
N HIS A 128 -0.60 13.74 -0.67
CA HIS A 128 0.31 14.13 0.40
C HIS A 128 0.50 12.98 1.39
N SER A 129 1.62 12.93 2.10
CA SER A 129 1.82 11.92 3.13
C SER A 129 0.99 12.25 4.38
N VAL A 130 0.43 11.21 4.99
CA VAL A 130 -0.27 11.29 6.27
C VAL A 130 0.21 10.17 7.18
N GLY A 131 0.51 10.53 8.43
CA GLY A 131 0.96 9.60 9.47
C GLY A 131 -0.19 9.07 10.31
N LEU A 132 0.11 8.76 11.57
CA LEU A 132 -0.87 8.36 12.57
C LEU A 132 -1.31 9.54 13.44
N THR A 133 -2.57 9.53 13.84
CA THR A 133 -3.10 10.36 14.93
C THR A 133 -2.62 9.82 16.28
N SER A 134 -2.81 10.60 17.36
CA SER A 134 -2.40 10.20 18.72
C SER A 134 -3.11 8.95 19.23
N ASP A 135 -4.28 8.60 18.67
CA ASP A 135 -5.05 7.40 18.98
C ASP A 135 -4.78 6.24 18.01
N GLY A 136 -3.76 6.36 17.14
CA GLY A 136 -3.28 5.27 16.29
C GLY A 136 -4.08 5.05 15.00
N ALA A 137 -4.95 6.00 14.63
CA ALA A 137 -5.65 5.97 13.35
C ALA A 137 -4.83 6.65 12.24
N MET A 138 -5.10 6.31 10.98
CA MET A 138 -4.55 7.05 9.84
C MET A 138 -5.03 8.51 9.89
N GLY A 139 -4.09 9.44 9.72
CA GLY A 139 -4.37 10.86 9.63
C GLY A 139 -5.19 11.19 8.37
N PRO A 140 -6.10 12.16 8.45
CA PRO A 140 -6.86 12.65 7.29
C PRO A 140 -5.97 13.38 6.26
N PRO A 141 -6.50 13.66 5.06
CA PRO A 141 -5.93 14.69 4.22
C PRO A 141 -6.46 16.07 4.60
N SER A 142 -5.74 17.11 4.20
CA SER A 142 -6.15 18.50 4.42
C SER A 142 -7.16 18.98 3.37
N GLY A 143 -8.29 19.51 3.83
CA GLY A 143 -9.31 20.17 2.99
C GLY A 143 -10.14 19.21 2.12
N PRO A 144 -11.20 19.73 1.48
CA PRO A 144 -12.20 18.93 0.73
C PRO A 144 -11.62 18.14 -0.46
N ASN A 145 -10.55 18.66 -1.07
CA ASN A 145 -9.92 18.07 -2.25
C ASN A 145 -8.63 17.30 -1.92
N GLY A 146 -8.31 17.13 -0.64
CA GLY A 146 -7.07 16.51 -0.22
C GLY A 146 -7.10 14.98 -0.40
N LEU A 147 -5.93 14.42 -0.74
CA LEU A 147 -5.66 12.99 -0.76
C LEU A 147 -4.46 12.69 0.12
N GLY A 148 -4.58 11.70 1.01
CA GLY A 148 -3.56 11.34 1.98
C GLY A 148 -3.08 9.92 1.74
N TRP A 149 -1.80 9.72 1.45
CA TRP A 149 -1.17 8.40 1.44
C TRP A 149 -0.63 8.06 2.83
N TYR A 150 -0.95 6.87 3.31
CA TYR A 150 -0.47 6.38 4.60
C TYR A 150 1.03 6.07 4.55
N GLU A 151 1.84 6.94 5.14
CA GLU A 151 3.29 6.97 4.93
C GLU A 151 4.06 5.83 5.61
N LEU A 152 3.41 5.11 6.52
CA LEU A 152 3.98 3.93 7.19
C LEU A 152 3.70 2.62 6.41
N GLY A 153 2.91 2.69 5.35
CA GLY A 153 2.65 1.58 4.44
C GLY A 153 3.57 1.60 3.21
N PRO A 154 3.40 0.64 2.28
CA PRO A 154 4.12 0.62 1.02
C PRO A 154 3.80 1.85 0.16
N TRP A 155 4.76 2.27 -0.65
CA TRP A 155 4.53 3.24 -1.71
C TRP A 155 3.59 2.65 -2.77
N PRO A 156 2.69 3.44 -3.40
CA PRO A 156 1.84 2.91 -4.47
C PRO A 156 2.65 2.29 -5.62
N GLY A 157 2.55 0.97 -5.74
CA GLY A 157 3.29 0.16 -6.72
C GLY A 157 4.26 -0.84 -6.07
N GLU A 158 4.68 -0.59 -4.83
CA GLU A 158 5.44 -1.56 -4.03
C GLU A 158 4.57 -2.73 -3.57
N ILE A 159 5.22 -3.83 -3.22
CA ILE A 159 4.56 -5.03 -2.70
C ILE A 159 3.89 -4.71 -1.36
N GLY A 160 2.63 -5.13 -1.22
CA GLY A 160 1.77 -4.89 -0.06
C GLY A 160 0.58 -4.00 -0.39
N SER A 161 -0.04 -3.42 0.64
CA SER A 161 -1.23 -2.57 0.51
C SER A 161 -0.89 -1.09 0.71
N ALA A 162 -0.67 -0.36 -0.38
CA ALA A 162 -0.64 1.10 -0.31
C ALA A 162 -2.06 1.62 -0.04
N VAL A 163 -2.20 2.62 0.83
CA VAL A 163 -3.52 3.14 1.24
C VAL A 163 -3.58 4.64 0.98
N ILE A 164 -4.62 5.09 0.28
CA ILE A 164 -4.92 6.52 0.08
C ILE A 164 -6.32 6.82 0.59
N ASP A 165 -6.45 7.86 1.41
CA ASP A 165 -7.72 8.36 1.90
C ASP A 165 -8.12 9.70 1.25
N GLY A 166 -9.40 10.03 1.39
CA GLY A 166 -9.99 11.25 0.87
C GLY A 166 -11.36 11.50 1.51
N HIS A 167 -11.72 12.77 1.64
CA HIS A 167 -12.97 13.16 2.29
C HIS A 167 -14.21 12.76 1.50
N PHE A 168 -15.33 12.66 2.22
CA PHE A 168 -16.68 12.47 1.68
C PHE A 168 -17.64 13.46 2.35
N GLY A 169 -18.64 13.89 1.59
CA GLY A 169 -19.70 14.78 2.03
C GLY A 169 -19.44 16.24 1.71
N THR A 170 -20.45 17.06 2.00
CA THR A 170 -20.44 18.49 1.72
C THR A 170 -19.84 19.27 2.88
N TRP A 171 -18.88 20.14 2.57
CA TRP A 171 -18.23 21.02 3.53
C TRP A 171 -19.11 22.25 3.83
N LYS A 172 -18.76 23.00 4.89
CA LYS A 172 -19.53 24.19 5.33
C LYS A 172 -19.71 25.25 4.24
N ASN A 173 -18.80 25.32 3.28
CA ASN A 173 -18.86 26.23 2.13
C ASN A 173 -19.69 25.70 0.95
N GLY A 174 -20.35 24.55 1.10
CA GLY A 174 -21.13 23.90 0.03
C GLY A 174 -20.31 23.08 -0.95
N GLN A 175 -18.98 22.99 -0.78
CA GLN A 175 -18.12 22.21 -1.65
C GLN A 175 -18.25 20.71 -1.35
N GLY A 176 -18.38 19.90 -2.41
CA GLY A 176 -18.27 18.44 -2.30
C GLY A 176 -16.84 17.99 -2.02
N SER A 177 -16.67 16.75 -1.59
CA SER A 177 -15.36 16.17 -1.32
C SER A 177 -14.84 15.31 -2.47
N ILE A 178 -13.52 15.12 -2.54
CA ILE A 178 -12.87 14.41 -3.65
C ILE A 178 -13.38 12.98 -3.86
N PHE A 179 -13.78 12.28 -2.80
CA PHE A 179 -14.27 10.90 -2.87
C PHE A 179 -15.81 10.77 -2.78
N ASP A 180 -16.56 11.87 -2.98
CA ASP A 180 -18.03 11.83 -3.02
C ASP A 180 -18.57 10.80 -4.02
N ASN A 181 -17.87 10.59 -5.14
CA ASN A 181 -18.27 9.68 -6.21
C ASN A 181 -17.56 8.33 -6.18
N LEU A 182 -16.77 8.01 -5.15
CA LEU A 182 -15.95 6.80 -5.12
C LEU A 182 -16.80 5.51 -5.23
N TYR A 183 -18.02 5.53 -4.67
CA TYR A 183 -19.00 4.44 -4.75
C TYR A 183 -19.48 4.11 -6.18
N LYS A 184 -19.21 4.97 -7.17
CA LYS A 184 -19.56 4.74 -8.58
C LYS A 184 -18.55 3.83 -9.30
N LEU A 185 -17.40 3.56 -8.68
CA LEU A 185 -16.44 2.60 -9.20
C LEU A 185 -16.99 1.18 -9.13
N LYS A 186 -16.51 0.34 -10.03
CA LYS A 186 -16.89 -1.05 -10.20
C LYS A 186 -15.65 -1.86 -10.53
N LYS A 187 -15.72 -3.16 -10.28
CA LYS A 187 -14.68 -4.11 -10.70
C LYS A 187 -14.32 -3.90 -12.18
N GLY A 188 -13.03 -3.81 -12.48
CA GLY A 188 -12.49 -3.56 -13.81
C GLY A 188 -12.22 -2.09 -14.15
N ASP A 189 -12.66 -1.12 -13.32
CA ASP A 189 -12.30 0.28 -13.52
C ASP A 189 -10.81 0.51 -13.24
N LEU A 190 -10.21 1.46 -13.96
CA LEU A 190 -8.79 1.78 -13.85
C LEU A 190 -8.55 2.99 -12.95
N ILE A 191 -7.47 2.90 -12.18
CA ILE A 191 -6.95 3.92 -11.28
C ILE A 191 -5.48 4.10 -11.59
N TYR A 192 -5.02 5.36 -11.61
CA TYR A 192 -3.65 5.66 -11.97
C TYR A 192 -2.97 6.48 -10.87
N ILE A 193 -1.72 6.13 -10.61
CA ILE A 193 -0.78 6.98 -9.86
C ILE A 193 0.20 7.53 -10.88
N LYS A 194 0.18 8.85 -11.05
CA LYS A 194 1.06 9.57 -11.95
C LYS A 194 2.17 10.23 -11.14
N ASN A 195 3.42 9.88 -11.44
CA ASN A 195 4.59 10.54 -10.89
C ASN A 195 4.89 11.83 -11.68
N ASP A 196 5.69 12.70 -11.10
CA ASP A 196 6.13 13.96 -11.71
C ASP A 196 7.10 13.75 -12.88
N ASP A 197 7.87 12.67 -12.87
CA ASP A 197 8.69 12.19 -14.00
C ASP A 197 7.85 11.72 -15.21
N GLY A 198 6.52 11.66 -15.05
CA GLY A 198 5.57 11.27 -16.09
C GLY A 198 5.26 9.77 -16.12
N SER A 199 5.93 8.95 -15.31
CA SER A 199 5.64 7.52 -15.19
C SER A 199 4.23 7.29 -14.61
N LEU A 200 3.65 6.17 -14.98
CA LEU A 200 2.27 5.82 -14.68
C LEU A 200 2.17 4.41 -14.10
N THR A 201 1.75 4.34 -12.84
CA THR A 201 1.38 3.07 -12.21
C THR A 201 -0.11 2.87 -12.37
N THR A 202 -0.53 1.75 -12.96
CA THR A 202 -1.93 1.45 -13.26
C THR A 202 -2.44 0.32 -12.39
N PHE A 203 -3.57 0.57 -11.74
CA PHE A 203 -4.30 -0.39 -10.92
C PHE A 203 -5.68 -0.66 -11.50
N VAL A 204 -6.21 -1.85 -11.26
CA VAL A 204 -7.58 -2.23 -11.61
C VAL A 204 -8.40 -2.51 -10.36
N VAL A 205 -9.62 -1.99 -10.30
CA VAL A 205 -10.55 -2.26 -9.20
C VAL A 205 -10.89 -3.76 -9.18
N ARG A 206 -10.61 -4.41 -8.05
CA ARG A 206 -10.96 -5.81 -7.78
C ARG A 206 -12.33 -5.93 -7.12
N GLU A 207 -12.57 -5.11 -6.09
CA GLU A 207 -13.82 -5.12 -5.32
C GLU A 207 -14.02 -3.81 -4.55
N LEU A 208 -15.24 -3.62 -4.05
CA LEU A 208 -15.58 -2.56 -3.11
C LEU A 208 -16.20 -3.22 -1.87
N LYS A 209 -15.78 -2.80 -0.68
CA LYS A 209 -16.33 -3.26 0.61
C LYS A 209 -16.70 -2.08 1.48
N SER A 210 -17.76 -2.24 2.27
CA SER A 210 -18.17 -1.28 3.29
C SER A 210 -17.85 -1.85 4.66
N TYR A 211 -17.18 -1.07 5.50
CA TYR A 211 -16.85 -1.42 6.88
C TYR A 211 -17.62 -0.52 7.84
N SER A 212 -18.21 -1.11 8.87
CA SER A 212 -18.66 -0.41 10.06
C SER A 212 -17.46 -0.07 10.97
N PRO A 213 -17.60 0.87 11.93
CA PRO A 213 -16.54 1.21 12.87
C PRO A 213 -16.06 0.06 13.75
N THR A 214 -16.82 -1.03 13.84
CA THR A 214 -16.50 -2.22 14.64
C THR A 214 -15.96 -3.38 13.83
N ASP A 215 -15.92 -3.26 12.50
CA ASP A 215 -15.44 -4.33 11.64
C ASP A 215 -13.91 -4.42 11.70
N ASP A 216 -13.37 -5.64 11.61
CA ASP A 216 -11.95 -5.83 11.34
C ASP A 216 -11.67 -5.44 9.89
N ALA A 217 -10.83 -4.43 9.72
CA ALA A 217 -10.44 -3.90 8.44
C ALA A 217 -8.91 -3.97 8.22
N SER A 218 -8.22 -4.84 8.96
CA SER A 218 -6.77 -5.06 8.84
C SER A 218 -6.32 -5.37 7.40
N GLU A 219 -7.14 -6.07 6.62
CA GLU A 219 -6.89 -6.37 5.19
C GLU A 219 -6.72 -5.12 4.31
N VAL A 220 -7.20 -3.96 4.77
CA VAL A 220 -7.03 -2.69 4.06
C VAL A 220 -5.58 -2.21 4.10
N PHE A 221 -4.86 -2.51 5.20
CA PHE A 221 -3.50 -2.03 5.44
C PHE A 221 -2.45 -3.13 5.29
N ILE A 222 -2.84 -4.40 5.38
CA ILE A 222 -1.94 -5.55 5.36
C ILE A 222 -2.27 -6.44 4.16
N SER A 223 -1.26 -6.74 3.35
CA SER A 223 -1.29 -7.85 2.38
C SER A 223 0.03 -8.62 2.47
N ASP A 224 -0.08 -9.94 2.52
CA ASP A 224 1.02 -10.91 2.58
C ASP A 224 1.11 -11.81 1.33
N ASP A 225 0.33 -11.51 0.28
CA ASP A 225 0.22 -12.34 -0.93
C ASP A 225 1.36 -12.12 -1.95
N GLY A 226 2.31 -11.25 -1.64
CA GLY A 226 3.45 -10.90 -2.48
C GLY A 226 3.11 -10.03 -3.69
N LYS A 227 1.90 -9.46 -3.77
CA LYS A 227 1.48 -8.55 -4.85
C LYS A 227 1.42 -7.10 -4.38
N SER A 228 1.32 -6.20 -5.35
CA SER A 228 1.15 -4.76 -5.12
C SER A 228 -0.32 -4.39 -5.23
N HIS A 229 -0.86 -3.77 -4.18
CA HIS A 229 -2.24 -3.28 -4.12
C HIS A 229 -2.27 -1.79 -3.82
N LEU A 230 -3.35 -1.15 -4.27
CA LEU A 230 -3.72 0.20 -3.84
C LEU A 230 -5.16 0.17 -3.34
N ASN A 231 -5.37 0.60 -2.10
CA ASN A 231 -6.67 0.68 -1.46
C ASN A 231 -7.07 2.14 -1.28
N LEU A 232 -8.25 2.50 -1.77
CA LEU A 232 -8.81 3.85 -1.58
C LEU A 232 -9.89 3.82 -0.51
N ILE A 233 -9.81 4.71 0.49
CA ILE A 233 -10.74 4.73 1.62
C ILE A 233 -11.47 6.07 1.68
N THR A 234 -12.76 6.03 1.96
CA THR A 234 -13.52 7.24 2.31
C THR A 234 -14.62 6.98 3.33
N CYS A 235 -15.19 8.04 3.89
CA CYS A 235 -16.40 7.97 4.71
C CYS A 235 -17.64 7.70 3.85
N THR A 236 -18.64 7.00 4.39
CA THR A 236 -19.92 6.77 3.70
C THR A 236 -21.04 6.45 4.69
N GLY A 237 -22.29 6.40 4.21
CA GLY A 237 -23.46 6.18 5.05
C GLY A 237 -23.97 7.46 5.70
N ASP A 238 -24.64 7.30 6.84
CA ASP A 238 -25.32 8.42 7.51
C ASP A 238 -24.37 9.22 8.40
N TRP A 239 -24.63 10.53 8.52
CA TRP A 239 -23.88 11.39 9.43
C TRP A 239 -24.38 11.25 10.87
N VAL A 240 -23.47 10.87 11.77
CA VAL A 240 -23.70 10.77 13.21
C VAL A 240 -23.16 12.04 13.87
N SER A 241 -24.07 12.98 14.19
CA SER A 241 -23.69 14.30 14.71
C SER A 241 -23.00 14.27 16.06
N GLN A 242 -23.36 13.31 16.93
CA GLN A 242 -22.77 13.18 18.27
C GLN A 242 -21.28 12.83 18.19
N ASP A 243 -20.95 11.88 17.32
CA ASP A 243 -19.58 11.36 17.15
C ASP A 243 -18.82 12.09 16.03
N LYS A 244 -19.51 13.00 15.32
CA LYS A 244 -19.00 13.77 14.19
C LYS A 244 -18.32 12.89 13.14
N THR A 245 -18.98 11.79 12.80
CA THR A 245 -18.46 10.78 11.88
C THR A 245 -19.58 10.24 11.01
N TYR A 246 -19.21 9.50 9.97
CA TYR A 246 -20.15 8.72 9.19
C TYR A 246 -20.21 7.27 9.67
N THR A 247 -21.38 6.64 9.52
CA THR A 247 -21.62 5.28 10.00
C THR A 247 -20.74 4.22 9.37
N ASN A 248 -20.17 4.46 8.19
CA ASN A 248 -19.44 3.44 7.44
C ASN A 248 -18.17 4.01 6.78
N ARG A 249 -17.28 3.11 6.35
CA ARG A 249 -16.15 3.40 5.46
C ARG A 249 -16.29 2.59 4.19
N LEU A 250 -16.18 3.23 3.04
CA LEU A 250 -16.08 2.55 1.76
C LEU A 250 -14.61 2.35 1.44
N VAL A 251 -14.23 1.12 1.12
CA VAL A 251 -12.90 0.78 0.62
C VAL A 251 -13.03 0.23 -0.79
N VAL A 252 -12.22 0.77 -1.70
CA VAL A 252 -12.01 0.24 -3.04
C VAL A 252 -10.68 -0.49 -3.05
N PHE A 253 -10.73 -1.80 -3.25
CA PHE A 253 -9.54 -2.63 -3.37
C PHE A 253 -9.12 -2.73 -4.82
N THR A 254 -7.82 -2.54 -5.08
CA THR A 254 -7.27 -2.63 -6.43
C THR A 254 -6.00 -3.47 -6.47
N ASP A 255 -5.73 -4.03 -7.64
CA ASP A 255 -4.51 -4.79 -7.91
C ASP A 255 -3.69 -4.08 -8.99
N LEU A 256 -2.37 -4.08 -8.83
CA LEU A 256 -1.46 -3.57 -9.86
C LEU A 256 -1.59 -4.38 -11.14
N VAL A 257 -1.71 -3.70 -12.29
CA VAL A 257 -1.72 -4.34 -13.61
C VAL A 257 -0.55 -3.92 -14.48
N ASN A 258 0.01 -2.72 -14.27
CA ASN A 258 1.10 -2.22 -15.09
C ASN A 258 1.89 -1.11 -14.40
N TYR A 259 3.17 -1.00 -14.75
CA TYR A 259 4.06 0.11 -14.41
C TYR A 259 4.74 0.57 -15.71
N GLN A 260 4.58 1.84 -16.08
CA GLN A 260 5.15 2.41 -17.32
C GLN A 260 5.98 3.65 -17.06
#